data_AF-X1RC33-F1
#
_entry.id   AF-X1RC33-F1
#
_cell.length_a   1.000
_cell.length_b   1.000
_cell.length_c   1.000
_cell.angle_alpha   90.00
_cell.angle_beta   90.00
_cell.angle_gamma   90.00
#
_symmetry.space_group_name_H-M   'P 1'
#
loop_
_entity.id
_entity.type
_entity.pdbx_description
1 polymer ?
#
loop_
_entity_poly.entity_id
_entity_poly.type
_entity_poly.pdbx_seq_one_letter_code
_entity_poly.pdbx_strand_id
1 'polypeptide(L)'
;DIGHRTTGLGWEARAYNLGNGEGYSVLEVVEAAKKVTHAEIPVKISPRRAGDPAVLVASSHRAKEELGWRPKFPQLEAIIESAWKWMREHPNGYRR
;
A
#
# COMPACT_ATOMS: atom_id res chain seq x y z
N ASP A 1 -20.45 -17.25 -1.72
CA ASP A 1 -21.45 -16.81 -2.70
C ASP A 1 -22.53 -16.04 -1.95
N ILE A 2 -22.49 -14.69 -2.00
CA ILE A 2 -23.45 -13.82 -1.32
C ILE A 2 -23.94 -12.83 -2.37
N GLY A 3 -25.12 -13.12 -2.94
CA GLY A 3 -25.77 -12.29 -3.93
C GLY A 3 -26.46 -11.08 -3.29
N HIS A 4 -26.02 -9.88 -3.64
CA HIS A 4 -26.78 -8.65 -3.41
C HIS A 4 -27.69 -8.39 -4.62
N ARG A 5 -29.00 -8.55 -4.42
CA ARG A 5 -30.04 -8.04 -5.33
C ARG A 5 -30.33 -6.58 -4.97
N THR A 6 -30.16 -5.67 -5.91
CA THR A 6 -30.59 -4.27 -5.80
C THR A 6 -31.70 -3.99 -6.82
N THR A 7 -32.82 -3.49 -6.30
CA THR A 7 -34.03 -3.09 -7.02
C THR A 7 -33.84 -1.75 -7.74
N GLY A 8 -34.30 -1.66 -9.00
CA GLY A 8 -34.69 -0.42 -9.69
C GLY A 8 -33.56 0.55 -10.07
N LEU A 9 -33.33 0.69 -11.39
CA LEU A 9 -32.18 1.36 -12.06
C LEU A 9 -30.95 0.45 -12.14
N GLY A 10 -30.86 -0.31 -13.24
CA GLY A 10 -29.95 -1.44 -13.46
C GLY A 10 -28.46 -1.08 -13.59
N TRP A 11 -27.85 -0.57 -12.52
CA TRP A 11 -26.40 -0.44 -12.42
C TRP A 11 -25.86 -1.48 -11.44
N GLU A 12 -25.03 -2.40 -11.93
CA GLU A 12 -24.26 -3.28 -11.06
C GLU A 12 -23.14 -2.50 -10.37
N ALA A 13 -23.18 -2.39 -9.05
CA ALA A 13 -22.06 -1.90 -8.27
C ALA A 13 -21.00 -3.02 -8.12
N ARG A 14 -19.73 -2.68 -8.35
CA ARG A 14 -18.60 -3.60 -8.18
C ARG A 14 -17.56 -3.00 -7.22
N ALA A 15 -16.89 -3.88 -6.49
CA ALA A 15 -15.78 -3.53 -5.61
C ALA A 15 -14.52 -4.29 -6.03
N TYR A 16 -13.38 -3.59 -5.96
CA TYR A 16 -12.08 -4.08 -6.36
C TYR A 16 -11.04 -3.76 -5.29
N ASN A 17 -10.26 -4.77 -4.92
CA ASN A 17 -9.08 -4.60 -4.10
C ASN A 17 -7.93 -4.09 -4.97
N LEU A 18 -7.22 -3.06 -4.48
CA LEU A 18 -6.05 -2.50 -5.14
C LEU A 18 -4.84 -2.63 -4.20
N GLY A 19 -3.87 -3.42 -4.60
CA GLY A 19 -2.60 -3.59 -3.90
C GLY A 19 -1.58 -4.33 -4.75
N ASN A 20 -0.31 -4.30 -4.34
CA ASN A 20 0.77 -4.88 -5.13
C ASN A 20 0.77 -6.43 -5.14
N GLY A 21 -0.12 -7.07 -4.37
CA GLY A 21 -0.30 -8.52 -4.32
C GLY A 21 0.66 -9.20 -3.34
N GLU A 22 1.86 -8.67 -3.19
CA GLU A 22 2.81 -9.05 -2.14
C GLU A 22 2.70 -8.09 -0.96
N GLY A 23 2.82 -8.63 0.26
CA GLY A 23 2.88 -7.86 1.48
C GLY A 23 4.31 -7.74 1.99
N TYR A 24 4.59 -6.66 2.70
CA TYR A 24 5.86 -6.45 3.39
C TYR A 24 5.60 -6.30 4.88
N SER A 25 6.44 -6.95 5.69
CA SER A 25 6.50 -6.72 7.13
C SER A 25 7.03 -5.32 7.43
N VAL A 26 6.77 -4.82 8.64
CA VAL A 26 7.32 -3.54 9.11
C VAL A 26 8.86 -3.54 9.09
N LEU A 27 9.48 -4.68 9.40
CA LEU A 27 10.95 -4.78 9.37
C LEU A 27 11.50 -4.70 7.94
N GLU A 28 10.85 -5.31 6.96
CA GLU A 28 11.23 -5.17 5.55
C GLU A 28 11.10 -3.72 5.06
N VAL A 29 10.06 -3.00 5.50
CA VAL A 29 9.91 -1.57 5.23
C VAL A 29 11.05 -0.76 5.83
N VAL A 30 11.44 -1.05 7.07
CA VAL A 30 12.58 -0.38 7.70
C VAL A 30 13.88 -0.65 6.94
N GLU A 31 14.15 -1.90 6.57
CA GLU A 31 15.38 -2.25 5.85
C GLU A 31 15.43 -1.64 4.46
N ALA A 32 14.32 -1.64 3.72
CA ALA A 32 14.22 -0.93 2.44
C ALA A 32 14.42 0.58 2.62
N ALA A 33 13.86 1.18 3.67
CA ALA A 33 14.06 2.59 3.99
C ALA A 33 15.53 2.91 4.31
N LYS A 34 16.22 2.10 5.12
CA LYS A 34 17.66 2.27 5.38
C LYS A 34 18.48 2.23 4.10
N LYS A 35 18.19 1.26 3.21
CA LYS A 35 18.87 1.13 1.91
C LYS A 35 18.68 2.36 1.02
N VAL A 36 17.45 2.84 0.88
CA VAL A 36 17.11 3.96 0.00
C VAL A 36 17.60 5.30 0.54
N THR A 37 17.50 5.50 1.86
CA THR A 37 17.85 6.78 2.49
C THR A 37 19.34 6.90 2.80
N HIS A 38 20.04 5.77 2.87
CA HIS A 38 21.41 5.66 3.43
C HIS A 38 21.54 6.28 4.83
N ALA A 39 20.43 6.36 5.57
CA ALA A 39 20.37 6.92 6.90
C ALA A 39 20.29 5.81 7.96
N GLU A 40 20.84 6.08 9.14
CA GLU A 40 20.54 5.27 10.31
C GLU A 40 19.10 5.50 10.74
N ILE A 41 18.33 4.40 10.87
CA ILE A 41 16.95 4.41 11.35
C ILE A 41 16.90 3.53 12.60
N PRO A 42 16.97 4.13 13.81
CA PRO A 42 16.87 3.39 15.06
C PRO A 42 15.50 2.71 15.20
N VAL A 43 15.49 1.44 15.60
CA VAL A 43 14.26 0.66 15.81
C VAL A 43 14.14 0.26 17.27
N LYS A 44 12.96 0.44 17.84
CA LYS A 44 12.59 -0.07 19.16
C LYS A 44 11.34 -0.92 19.04
N ILE A 45 11.42 -2.17 19.47
CA ILE A 45 10.26 -3.06 19.53
C ILE A 45 9.34 -2.62 20.66
N SER A 46 8.04 -2.55 20.37
CA SER A 46 6.99 -2.18 21.32
C SER A 46 5.84 -3.21 21.28
N PRO A 47 4.94 -3.23 22.28
CA PRO A 47 3.74 -4.04 22.23
C PRO A 47 2.90 -3.78 20.98
N ARG A 48 2.12 -4.79 20.54
CA ARG A 48 1.19 -4.67 19.41
C ARG A 48 0.13 -3.61 19.72
N ARG A 49 -0.17 -2.76 18.75
CA ARG A 49 -1.28 -1.82 18.82
C ARG A 49 -2.61 -2.58 18.70
N ALA A 50 -3.52 -2.33 19.64
CA ALA A 50 -4.85 -2.95 19.61
C ALA A 50 -5.58 -2.59 18.31
N GLY A 51 -6.21 -3.58 17.67
CA GLY A 51 -6.94 -3.41 16.41
C GLY A 51 -6.16 -3.74 15.14
N ASP A 52 -4.83 -3.77 15.16
CA ASP A 52 -4.05 -4.14 13.97
C ASP A 52 -4.13 -5.65 13.73
N PRO A 53 -4.50 -6.14 12.53
CA PRO A 53 -4.38 -7.56 12.17
C PRO A 53 -2.91 -7.98 12.04
N ALA A 54 -2.62 -9.29 12.05
CA ALA A 54 -1.25 -9.78 11.90
C ALA A 54 -0.70 -9.57 10.48
N VAL A 55 -1.56 -9.74 9.47
CA VAL A 55 -1.25 -9.59 8.04
C VAL A 55 -2.48 -9.00 7.35
N LEU A 56 -2.27 -8.05 6.43
CA LEU A 56 -3.32 -7.48 5.59
C LEU A 56 -2.77 -7.24 4.19
N VAL A 57 -3.07 -8.14 3.25
CA VAL A 57 -2.59 -8.08 1.87
C VAL A 57 -3.78 -8.17 0.91
N ALA A 58 -3.87 -7.23 -0.02
CA ALA A 58 -4.94 -7.16 -0.99
C ALA A 58 -4.66 -8.09 -2.20
N SER A 59 -5.60 -9.00 -2.49
CA SER A 59 -5.62 -9.68 -3.79
C SER A 59 -6.15 -8.75 -4.86
N SER A 60 -5.34 -8.47 -5.87
CA SER A 60 -5.71 -7.58 -6.99
C SER A 60 -6.09 -8.32 -8.25
N HIS A 61 -6.38 -9.63 -8.13
CA HIS A 61 -6.70 -10.50 -9.26
C HIS A 61 -7.87 -9.96 -10.09
N ARG A 62 -8.99 -9.66 -9.43
CA ARG A 62 -10.18 -9.10 -10.09
C ARG A 62 -9.91 -7.79 -10.82
N ALA A 63 -9.14 -6.88 -10.20
CA ALA A 63 -8.78 -5.60 -10.82
C ALA A 63 -7.87 -5.80 -12.05
N LYS A 64 -6.95 -6.77 -11.99
CA LYS A 64 -6.06 -7.11 -13.11
C LYS A 64 -6.81 -7.69 -14.30
N GLU A 65 -7.84 -8.50 -14.06
CA GLU A 65 -8.63 -9.16 -15.10
C GLU A 65 -9.69 -8.26 -15.70
N GLU A 66 -10.54 -7.66 -14.87
CA GLU A 66 -11.70 -6.91 -15.35
C GLU A 66 -11.36 -5.47 -15.78
N LEU A 67 -10.38 -4.84 -15.12
CA LEU A 67 -10.03 -3.43 -15.37
C LEU A 67 -8.70 -3.28 -16.13
N GLY A 68 -8.02 -4.38 -16.45
CA GLY A 68 -6.68 -4.34 -17.02
C GLY A 68 -5.65 -3.68 -16.10
N TRP A 69 -5.91 -3.61 -14.79
CA TRP A 69 -5.05 -2.90 -13.85
C TRP A 69 -3.65 -3.52 -13.80
N ARG A 70 -2.62 -2.70 -13.93
CA ARG A 70 -1.21 -3.10 -13.90
C ARG A 70 -0.42 -2.07 -13.07
N PRO A 71 -0.03 -2.39 -11.82
CA PRO A 71 0.79 -1.50 -11.01
C PRO A 71 2.09 -1.15 -11.73
N LYS A 72 2.40 0.14 -11.84
CA LYS A 72 3.67 0.61 -12.42
C LYS A 72 4.85 0.55 -11.45
N PHE A 73 4.57 0.62 -10.15
CA PHE A 73 5.56 0.61 -9.08
C PHE A 73 5.25 -0.50 -8.06
N PRO A 74 5.41 -1.78 -8.44
CA PRO A 74 5.14 -2.88 -7.52
C PRO A 74 6.21 -3.04 -6.43
N GLN A 75 7.45 -2.59 -6.68
CA GLN A 75 8.57 -2.74 -5.76
C GLN A 75 8.54 -1.70 -4.63
N LEU A 76 8.78 -2.16 -3.40
CA LEU A 76 8.81 -1.32 -2.20
C LEU A 76 9.87 -0.22 -2.27
N GLU A 77 11.08 -0.55 -2.73
CA GLU A 77 12.19 0.39 -2.83
C GLU A 77 11.87 1.58 -3.74
N ALA A 78 11.22 1.34 -4.88
CA ALA A 78 10.81 2.41 -5.81
C ALA A 78 9.74 3.33 -5.19
N ILE A 79 8.81 2.76 -4.41
CA ILE A 79 7.81 3.53 -3.67
C ILE A 79 8.50 4.42 -2.64
N ILE A 80 9.39 3.84 -1.82
CA ILE A 80 10.13 4.57 -0.78
C ILE A 80 11.03 5.64 -1.40
N GLU A 81 11.71 5.36 -2.51
CA GLU A 81 12.57 6.31 -3.22
C GLU A 81 11.79 7.54 -3.67
N SER A 82 10.63 7.34 -4.29
CA SER A 82 9.77 8.44 -4.72
C SER A 82 9.28 9.29 -3.54
N ALA A 83 8.91 8.66 -2.42
CA ALA A 83 8.49 9.34 -1.20
C ALA A 83 9.65 10.10 -0.56
N TRP A 84 10.84 9.50 -0.50
CA TRP A 84 12.04 10.10 0.08
C TRP A 84 12.52 11.30 -0.71
N LYS A 85 12.53 11.20 -2.04
CA LYS A 85 12.86 12.33 -2.92
C LYS A 85 11.94 13.52 -2.63
N TRP A 86 10.64 13.28 -2.54
CA TRP A 86 9.67 14.31 -2.18
C TRP A 86 10.01 14.88 -0.78
N MET A 87 10.07 14.05 0.27
CA MET A 87 10.37 14.52 1.63
C MET A 87 11.65 15.39 1.74
N ARG A 88 12.69 15.07 0.96
CA ARG A 88 13.92 15.88 0.90
C ARG A 88 13.73 17.25 0.24
N GLU A 89 12.95 17.32 -0.83
CA GLU A 89 12.79 18.55 -1.62
C GLU A 89 11.91 19.59 -0.91
N HIS A 90 10.95 19.15 -0.09
CA HIS A 90 10.13 20.09 0.68
C HIS A 90 9.87 19.54 2.11
N PRO A 91 10.84 19.73 3.02
CA PRO A 91 10.79 19.19 4.38
C PRO A 91 9.64 19.73 5.24
N ASN A 92 9.02 20.84 4.83
CA ASN A 92 7.88 21.46 5.52
C ASN A 92 6.54 21.18 4.80
N GLY A 93 6.52 20.27 3.83
CA GLY A 93 5.33 19.99 3.02
C GLY A 93 5.00 21.10 2.03
N TYR A 94 3.74 21.16 1.60
CA TYR A 94 3.27 22.19 0.68
C TYR A 94 3.15 23.55 1.39
N ARG A 95 3.53 24.62 0.69
CA ARG A 95 3.21 25.98 1.11
C ARG A 95 1.70 26.19 0.95
N ARG A 96 1.06 26.68 2.01
CA ARG A 96 -0.35 27.12 1.98
C ARG A 96 -0.46 28.50 1.38
#